data_AF-A0A2K8KHR8-F1
#
_entry.id   AF-A0A2K8KHR8-F1
#
_cell.length_a   1.000
_cell.length_b   1.000
_cell.length_c   1.000
_cell.angle_alpha   90.00
_cell.angle_beta   90.00
_cell.angle_gamma   90.00
#
_symmetry.space_group_name_H-M   'P 1'
#
loop_
_entity.id
_entity.type
_entity.pdbx_description
1 polymer ?
#
loop_
_entity_poly.entity_id
_entity_poly.type
_entity_poly.pdbx_seq_one_letter_code
_entity_poly.pdbx_strand_id
1 'polypeptide(L)'
;MYKKCFAIAKKLGYEITVDTTQKTFYILEIKNYDLSFFNKLGIDVIRFDVIPSPKIIADLTYNEYDIKIEIQMSNDDKVLETILFYQPKLSNLWGCQNFYPQKFTGMSLKQFQNTSINFWMNRIKTTSYLSSENKSSAGPWLINDGTPTLEVCRELSAATQTQVVWATSLVDDLIFANAPAAISEIKKISKLDPYIIQLDIETVKEISEVEKEIIFNNVHFNRSDTNEFFIRSTQPRVKYINLENKARVLKSKDFFEIGDVLIGNNAAGLYKNELQIVTKKIPYDKKKNLVAKVSKENLILLNYLYANKKFKFQLI
;
A
#
# COMPACT_ATOMS: atom_id res chain seq x y z
N MET A 1 -11.00 18.05 26.11
CA MET A 1 -10.50 18.07 24.73
C MET A 1 -10.98 16.85 23.94
N TYR A 2 -10.57 15.63 24.32
CA TYR A 2 -10.89 14.38 23.59
C TYR A 2 -12.37 14.14 23.27
N LYS A 3 -13.29 14.34 24.23
CA LYS A 3 -14.74 14.20 24.00
C LYS A 3 -15.27 15.04 22.82
N LYS A 4 -14.75 16.26 22.64
CA LYS A 4 -15.15 17.13 21.51
C LYS A 4 -14.60 16.58 20.18
N CYS A 5 -13.35 16.12 20.16
CA CYS A 5 -12.74 15.52 18.97
C CYS A 5 -13.50 14.26 18.54
N PHE A 6 -13.83 13.37 19.50
CA PHE A 6 -14.59 12.16 19.21
C PHE A 6 -15.98 12.48 18.67
N ALA A 7 -16.70 13.42 19.28
CA ALA A 7 -18.01 13.84 18.78
C ALA A 7 -17.95 14.40 17.33
N ILE A 8 -16.90 15.14 16.99
CA ILE A 8 -16.69 15.63 15.61
C ILE A 8 -16.38 14.47 14.67
N ALA A 9 -15.47 13.57 15.05
CA ALA A 9 -15.10 12.40 14.26
C ALA A 9 -16.32 11.52 13.96
N LYS A 10 -17.16 11.23 14.96
CA LYS A 10 -18.41 10.46 14.77
C LYS A 10 -19.41 11.16 13.86
N LYS A 11 -19.57 12.50 13.97
CA LYS A 11 -20.43 13.26 13.05
C LYS A 11 -19.96 13.20 11.60
N LEU A 12 -18.67 13.03 11.38
CA LEU A 12 -18.06 12.88 10.06
C LEU A 12 -18.03 11.41 9.58
N GLY A 13 -18.50 10.46 10.38
CA GLY A 13 -18.55 9.03 10.03
C GLY A 13 -17.24 8.28 10.24
N TYR A 14 -16.29 8.82 11.00
CA TYR A 14 -15.05 8.11 11.33
C TYR A 14 -15.25 7.05 12.41
N GLU A 15 -14.50 5.97 12.28
CA GLU A 15 -14.29 4.96 13.31
C GLU A 15 -13.13 5.40 14.23
N ILE A 16 -13.28 5.23 15.54
CA ILE A 16 -12.33 5.73 16.54
C ILE A 16 -11.64 4.55 17.23
N THR A 17 -10.35 4.43 16.96
CA THR A 17 -9.43 3.55 17.70
C THR A 17 -8.72 4.33 18.81
N VAL A 18 -8.60 3.72 19.99
CA VAL A 18 -7.74 4.22 21.07
C VAL A 18 -6.67 3.19 21.42
N ASP A 19 -5.43 3.65 21.49
CA ASP A 19 -4.32 2.87 22.02
C ASP A 19 -4.22 3.09 23.54
N THR A 20 -4.26 2.01 24.30
CA THR A 20 -4.36 2.04 25.76
C THR A 20 -3.30 1.17 26.41
N THR A 21 -2.87 1.62 27.60
CA THR A 21 -1.89 0.89 28.43
C THR A 21 -2.54 0.45 29.73
N GLN A 22 -1.92 -0.48 30.47
CA GLN A 22 -2.38 -0.82 31.83
C GLN A 22 -2.46 0.42 32.75
N LYS A 23 -1.55 1.38 32.57
CA LYS A 23 -1.58 2.66 33.30
C LYS A 23 -2.86 3.46 33.01
N THR A 24 -3.36 3.41 31.77
CA THR A 24 -4.63 4.04 31.39
C THR A 24 -5.80 3.43 32.16
N PHE A 25 -5.88 2.10 32.24
CA PHE A 25 -6.91 1.41 33.01
C PHE A 25 -6.84 1.74 34.51
N TYR A 26 -5.63 1.80 35.07
CA TYR A 26 -5.42 2.17 36.47
C TYR A 26 -5.87 3.61 36.78
N ILE A 27 -5.44 4.60 35.98
CA ILE A 27 -5.77 6.02 36.19
C ILE A 27 -7.28 6.27 36.04
N LEU A 28 -7.93 5.55 35.12
CA LEU A 28 -9.37 5.65 34.89
C LEU A 28 -10.19 4.76 35.83
N GLU A 29 -9.54 4.06 36.76
CA GLU A 29 -10.15 3.13 37.71
C GLU A 29 -11.03 2.04 37.05
N ILE A 30 -10.68 1.66 35.82
CA ILE A 30 -11.40 0.63 35.06
C ILE A 30 -10.97 -0.73 35.57
N LYS A 31 -11.92 -1.47 36.17
CA LYS A 31 -11.69 -2.80 36.74
C LYS A 31 -12.17 -3.87 35.76
N ASN A 32 -11.50 -5.03 35.78
CA ASN A 32 -11.89 -6.23 35.04
C ASN A 32 -12.14 -5.99 33.54
N TYR A 33 -11.45 -5.01 32.94
CA TYR A 33 -11.65 -4.61 31.56
C TYR A 33 -13.10 -4.22 31.22
N ASP A 34 -13.81 -3.55 32.14
CA ASP A 34 -15.13 -2.96 31.84
C ASP A 34 -15.01 -1.90 30.74
N LEU A 35 -15.57 -2.22 29.56
CA LEU A 35 -15.49 -1.35 28.39
C LEU A 35 -16.58 -0.27 28.35
N SER A 36 -17.47 -0.23 29.35
CA SER A 36 -18.58 0.73 29.43
C SER A 36 -18.11 2.19 29.37
N PHE A 37 -16.94 2.48 29.95
CA PHE A 37 -16.31 3.79 29.86
C PHE A 37 -16.00 4.19 28.41
N PHE A 38 -15.40 3.29 27.63
CA PHE A 38 -15.03 3.56 26.23
C PHE A 38 -16.27 3.68 25.34
N ASN A 39 -17.28 2.82 25.56
CA ASN A 39 -18.56 2.91 24.87
C ASN A 39 -19.25 4.27 25.07
N LYS A 40 -19.27 4.79 26.31
CA LYS A 40 -19.82 6.14 26.61
C LYS A 40 -19.07 7.27 25.90
N LEU A 41 -17.82 7.04 25.49
CA LEU A 41 -17.03 7.99 24.72
C LEU A 41 -17.21 7.85 23.20
N GLY A 42 -17.96 6.83 22.74
CA GLY A 42 -18.19 6.54 21.33
C GLY A 42 -16.97 5.93 20.63
N ILE A 43 -16.13 5.21 21.38
CA ILE A 43 -14.95 4.50 20.89
C ILE A 43 -15.39 3.18 20.26
N ASP A 44 -14.82 2.87 19.10
CA ASP A 44 -15.19 1.69 18.30
C ASP A 44 -14.17 0.55 18.46
N VAL A 45 -12.90 0.89 18.63
CA VAL A 45 -11.79 -0.05 18.69
C VAL A 45 -10.87 0.27 19.86
N ILE A 46 -10.46 -0.75 20.60
CA ILE A 46 -9.45 -0.63 21.67
C ILE A 46 -8.24 -1.47 21.29
N ARG A 47 -7.08 -0.81 21.24
CA ARG A 47 -5.78 -1.44 21.11
C ARG A 47 -5.10 -1.50 22.48
N PHE A 48 -4.52 -2.66 22.79
CA PHE A 48 -3.78 -2.86 24.03
C PHE A 48 -2.29 -2.90 23.74
N ASP A 49 -1.55 -1.90 24.21
CA ASP A 49 -0.09 -1.83 24.08
C ASP A 49 0.60 -2.97 24.86
N VAL A 50 0.14 -3.22 26.09
CA VAL A 50 0.50 -4.42 26.86
C VAL A 50 -0.62 -5.42 26.75
N ILE A 51 -0.38 -6.48 25.99
CA ILE A 51 -1.39 -7.49 25.66
C ILE A 51 -1.84 -8.22 26.94
N PRO A 52 -3.15 -8.17 27.29
CA PRO A 52 -3.74 -9.09 28.26
C PRO A 52 -3.50 -10.55 27.88
N SER A 53 -3.76 -11.49 28.78
CA SER A 53 -3.61 -12.91 28.41
C SER A 53 -4.47 -13.24 27.16
N PRO A 54 -4.04 -14.17 26.29
CA PRO A 54 -4.79 -14.54 25.09
C PRO A 54 -6.26 -14.90 25.36
N LYS A 55 -6.52 -15.54 26.51
CA LYS A 55 -7.89 -15.83 26.96
C LYS A 55 -8.70 -14.57 27.22
N ILE A 56 -8.13 -13.59 27.93
CA ILE A 56 -8.81 -12.31 28.20
C ILE A 56 -9.13 -11.60 26.88
N ILE A 57 -8.20 -11.56 25.93
CA ILE A 57 -8.48 -10.99 24.60
C ILE A 57 -9.66 -11.70 23.94
N ALA A 58 -9.65 -13.04 23.91
CA ALA A 58 -10.75 -13.81 23.32
C ALA A 58 -12.10 -13.51 24.00
N ASP A 59 -12.14 -13.50 25.33
CA ASP A 59 -13.35 -13.18 26.10
C ASP A 59 -13.83 -11.74 25.83
N LEU A 60 -12.92 -10.76 25.71
CA LEU A 60 -13.25 -9.36 25.43
C LEU A 60 -13.90 -9.15 24.07
N THR A 61 -13.67 -10.02 23.08
CA THR A 61 -14.35 -9.92 21.78
C THR A 61 -15.88 -10.12 21.89
N TYR A 62 -16.36 -10.70 22.99
CA TYR A 62 -17.78 -10.91 23.29
C TYR A 62 -18.43 -9.78 24.10
N ASN A 63 -17.73 -8.65 24.30
CA ASN A 63 -18.29 -7.51 25.03
C ASN A 63 -19.65 -7.05 24.46
N GLU A 64 -20.54 -6.57 25.33
CA GLU A 64 -21.92 -6.18 24.99
C GLU A 64 -22.04 -4.89 24.14
N TYR A 65 -20.94 -4.13 24.01
CA TYR A 65 -20.91 -2.85 23.31
C TYR A 65 -20.49 -2.97 21.83
N ASP A 66 -20.16 -4.19 21.39
CA ASP A 66 -19.61 -4.49 20.07
C ASP A 66 -18.29 -3.75 19.75
N ILE A 67 -17.56 -3.31 20.78
CA ILE A 67 -16.23 -2.70 20.63
C ILE A 67 -15.25 -3.76 20.09
N LYS A 68 -14.46 -3.38 19.07
CA LYS A 68 -13.45 -4.23 18.47
C LYS A 68 -12.19 -4.23 19.33
N ILE A 69 -11.55 -5.40 19.41
CA ILE A 69 -10.32 -5.61 20.15
C ILE A 69 -9.19 -5.74 19.14
N GLU A 70 -8.31 -4.75 19.10
CA GLU A 70 -7.17 -4.71 18.20
C GLU A 70 -5.91 -5.20 18.90
N ILE A 71 -5.24 -6.19 18.30
CA ILE A 71 -3.98 -6.75 18.79
C ILE A 71 -2.81 -6.38 17.89
N GLN A 72 -1.61 -6.37 18.47
CA GLN A 72 -0.38 -6.12 17.72
C GLN A 72 -0.10 -7.27 16.75
N MET A 73 0.13 -6.93 15.48
CA MET A 73 0.48 -7.89 14.44
C MET A 73 2.00 -8.09 14.27
N SER A 74 2.82 -7.11 14.64
CA SER A 74 4.22 -7.05 14.17
C SER A 74 5.16 -8.13 14.71
N ASN A 75 4.70 -8.96 15.63
CA ASN A 75 5.46 -10.06 16.22
C ASN A 75 4.93 -11.40 15.69
N ASP A 76 5.84 -12.34 15.43
CA ASP A 76 5.51 -13.73 15.09
C ASP A 76 5.68 -14.62 16.33
N ASP A 77 4.93 -14.31 17.38
CA ASP A 77 5.02 -14.92 18.71
C ASP A 77 3.93 -15.97 19.00
N LYS A 78 3.15 -16.34 17.97
CA LYS A 78 2.01 -17.26 18.05
C LYS A 78 0.91 -16.86 19.03
N VAL A 79 0.88 -15.59 19.47
CA VAL A 79 -0.20 -15.08 20.34
C VAL A 79 -1.56 -15.24 19.66
N LEU A 80 -1.65 -14.97 18.35
CA LEU A 80 -2.89 -15.16 17.59
C LEU A 80 -3.40 -16.60 17.64
N GLU A 81 -2.54 -17.61 17.47
CA GLU A 81 -2.94 -19.03 17.53
C GLU A 81 -3.57 -19.37 18.89
N THR A 82 -2.97 -18.84 19.97
CA THR A 82 -3.48 -19.05 21.33
C THR A 82 -4.80 -18.32 21.56
N ILE A 83 -4.98 -17.11 21.01
CA ILE A 83 -6.27 -16.40 21.05
C ILE A 83 -7.34 -17.24 20.32
N LEU A 84 -7.04 -17.71 19.10
CA LEU A 84 -7.96 -18.51 18.29
C LEU A 84 -8.39 -19.82 18.97
N PHE A 85 -7.49 -20.46 19.72
CA PHE A 85 -7.80 -21.64 20.53
C PHE A 85 -8.93 -21.37 21.54
N TYR A 86 -9.02 -20.16 22.11
CA TYR A 86 -10.09 -19.75 23.02
C TYR A 86 -11.37 -19.28 22.30
N GLN A 87 -11.49 -19.47 20.98
CA GLN A 87 -12.70 -19.22 20.18
C GLN A 87 -13.25 -17.78 20.31
N PRO A 88 -12.48 -16.75 19.93
CA PRO A 88 -12.92 -15.37 19.94
C PRO A 88 -14.07 -15.15 18.94
N LYS A 89 -14.88 -14.13 19.16
CA LYS A 89 -15.78 -13.57 18.14
C LYS A 89 -14.93 -12.84 17.09
N LEU A 90 -14.57 -13.53 16.00
CA LEU A 90 -13.64 -13.02 14.97
C LEU A 90 -14.03 -11.66 14.38
N SER A 91 -15.33 -11.35 14.25
CA SER A 91 -15.79 -10.04 13.77
C SER A 91 -15.37 -8.88 14.67
N ASN A 92 -15.01 -9.17 15.92
CA ASN A 92 -14.59 -8.20 16.92
C ASN A 92 -13.10 -8.32 17.27
N LEU A 93 -12.33 -9.11 16.53
CA LEU A 93 -10.88 -9.20 16.65
C LEU A 93 -10.24 -8.55 15.44
N TRP A 94 -9.37 -7.56 15.65
CA TRP A 94 -8.63 -6.85 14.62
C TRP A 94 -7.13 -6.97 14.86
N GLY A 95 -6.33 -6.84 13.80
CA GLY A 95 -4.89 -6.77 13.90
C GLY A 95 -4.37 -5.41 13.43
N CYS A 96 -3.38 -4.86 14.13
CA CYS A 96 -2.67 -3.66 13.66
C CYS A 96 -1.15 -3.83 13.73
N GLN A 97 -0.49 -3.52 12.62
CA GLN A 97 0.96 -3.40 12.57
C GLN A 97 1.45 -2.20 13.40
N ASN A 98 2.71 -2.19 13.81
CA ASN A 98 3.35 -1.02 14.39
C ASN A 98 3.84 -0.05 13.31
N PHE A 99 4.13 1.17 13.74
CA PHE A 99 4.87 2.16 12.98
C PHE A 99 6.23 2.42 13.64
N TYR A 100 7.19 2.89 12.86
CA TYR A 100 8.59 2.95 13.28
C TYR A 100 9.18 4.35 13.07
N PRO A 101 9.21 5.21 14.11
CA PRO A 101 9.68 6.60 14.03
C PRO A 101 11.17 6.76 13.76
N GLN A 102 11.98 5.75 14.11
CA GLN A 102 13.43 5.77 13.94
C GLN A 102 13.80 5.14 12.59
N LYS A 103 14.63 5.84 11.81
CA LYS A 103 15.15 5.30 10.54
C LYS A 103 15.81 3.93 10.70
N PHE A 104 15.66 3.07 9.68
CA PHE A 104 16.18 1.70 9.62
C PHE A 104 15.63 0.73 10.68
N THR A 105 14.52 1.07 11.33
CA THR A 105 13.84 0.16 12.28
C THR A 105 12.47 -0.32 11.80
N GLY A 106 12.00 0.19 10.65
CA GLY A 106 10.78 -0.29 10.00
C GLY A 106 10.87 -1.74 9.58
N MET A 107 9.71 -2.37 9.40
CA MET A 107 9.64 -3.77 9.00
C MET A 107 10.16 -3.97 7.58
N SER A 108 10.86 -5.08 7.37
CA SER A 108 11.11 -5.60 6.03
C SER A 108 9.80 -6.15 5.42
N LEU A 109 9.70 -6.17 4.09
CA LEU A 109 8.56 -6.78 3.39
C LEU A 109 8.36 -8.26 3.77
N LYS A 110 9.45 -9.00 3.94
CA LYS A 110 9.39 -10.42 4.35
C LYS A 110 8.77 -10.57 5.75
N GLN A 111 9.22 -9.77 6.71
CA GLN A 111 8.68 -9.82 8.08
C GLN A 111 7.21 -9.40 8.09
N PHE A 112 6.86 -8.36 7.33
CA PHE A 112 5.48 -7.91 7.18
C PHE A 112 4.57 -8.99 6.59
N GLN A 113 5.01 -9.71 5.56
CA GLN A 113 4.26 -10.84 4.99
C GLN A 113 4.08 -11.96 6.00
N ASN A 114 5.15 -12.38 6.67
CA ASN A 114 5.12 -13.47 7.66
C ASN A 114 4.15 -13.16 8.82
N THR A 115 4.14 -11.92 9.29
CA THR A 115 3.30 -11.50 10.42
C THR A 115 1.85 -11.22 10.03
N SER A 116 1.59 -10.83 8.77
CA SER A 116 0.23 -10.49 8.32
C SER A 116 -0.54 -11.68 7.76
N ILE A 117 0.13 -12.70 7.22
CA ILE A 117 -0.54 -13.81 6.53
C ILE A 117 -1.49 -14.59 7.43
N ASN A 118 -1.14 -14.78 8.71
CA ASN A 118 -1.98 -15.52 9.66
C ASN A 118 -3.29 -14.77 9.97
N PHE A 119 -3.24 -13.45 10.08
CA PHE A 119 -4.43 -12.62 10.25
C PHE A 119 -5.33 -12.71 9.01
N TRP A 120 -4.73 -12.55 7.83
CA TRP A 120 -5.44 -12.66 6.55
C TRP A 120 -6.10 -14.03 6.33
N MET A 121 -5.38 -15.14 6.60
CA MET A 121 -5.92 -16.50 6.48
C MET A 121 -7.12 -16.76 7.40
N ASN A 122 -7.13 -16.13 8.57
CA ASN A 122 -8.23 -16.22 9.54
C ASN A 122 -9.33 -15.18 9.29
N ARG A 123 -9.24 -14.40 8.19
CA ARG A 123 -10.20 -13.33 7.83
C ARG A 123 -10.37 -12.28 8.94
N ILE A 124 -9.28 -12.03 9.67
CA ILE A 124 -9.21 -10.98 10.67
C ILE A 124 -8.84 -9.70 9.97
N LYS A 125 -9.56 -8.61 10.26
CA LYS A 125 -9.30 -7.30 9.67
C LYS A 125 -7.91 -6.80 10.07
N THR A 126 -7.15 -6.26 9.12
CA THR A 126 -5.76 -5.82 9.34
C THR A 126 -5.53 -4.36 9.01
N THR A 127 -4.74 -3.69 9.84
CA THR A 127 -4.38 -2.27 9.72
C THR A 127 -2.86 -2.09 9.63
N SER A 128 -2.42 -1.14 8.80
CA SER A 128 -1.00 -0.74 8.71
C SER A 128 -0.86 0.78 8.57
N TYR A 129 0.37 1.27 8.75
CA TYR A 129 0.65 2.70 8.83
C TYR A 129 1.48 3.24 7.65
N LEU A 130 1.07 4.42 7.21
CA LEU A 130 1.75 5.29 6.26
C LEU A 130 2.42 6.45 7.01
N SER A 131 3.46 7.01 6.40
CA SER A 131 4.05 8.28 6.82
C SER A 131 3.69 9.38 5.85
N SER A 132 3.08 10.45 6.35
CA SER A 132 2.93 11.72 5.62
C SER A 132 4.29 12.39 5.42
N GLU A 133 4.47 13.00 4.25
CA GLU A 133 5.64 13.81 3.89
C GLU A 133 5.48 15.29 4.29
N ASN A 134 4.32 15.67 4.85
CA ASN A 134 4.09 17.03 5.34
C ASN A 134 5.06 17.37 6.48
N LYS A 135 5.86 18.43 6.28
CA LYS A 135 6.86 18.92 7.24
C LYS A 135 6.28 19.35 8.59
N SER A 136 5.00 19.70 8.64
CA SER A 136 4.30 20.02 9.90
C SER A 136 3.79 18.79 10.64
N SER A 137 3.95 17.58 10.08
CA SER A 137 3.50 16.35 10.73
C SER A 137 4.37 16.04 11.94
N ALA A 138 3.72 15.73 13.06
CA ALA A 138 4.35 15.21 14.26
C ALA A 138 3.89 13.76 14.51
N GLY A 139 4.84 12.92 14.92
CA GLY A 139 4.54 11.64 15.55
C GLY A 139 4.39 11.79 17.07
N PRO A 140 4.13 10.69 17.79
CA PRO A 140 4.00 10.71 19.25
C PRO A 140 5.32 10.97 20.00
N TRP A 141 6.46 10.85 19.32
CA TRP A 141 7.80 10.96 19.93
C TRP A 141 8.61 12.13 19.34
N LEU A 142 9.63 12.58 20.08
CA LEU A 142 10.55 13.64 19.65
C LEU A 142 11.34 13.26 18.38
N ILE A 143 11.66 11.97 18.22
CA ILE A 143 12.28 11.43 17.00
C ILE A 143 11.17 11.15 15.99
N ASN A 144 11.30 11.72 14.80
CA ASN A 144 10.32 11.59 13.72
C ASN A 144 11.00 11.60 12.35
N ASP A 145 11.74 10.51 12.05
CA ASP A 145 12.39 10.30 10.75
C ASP A 145 11.40 9.69 9.72
N GLY A 146 10.13 10.07 9.80
CA GLY A 146 9.00 9.36 9.20
C GLY A 146 8.52 8.18 10.05
N THR A 147 7.25 7.80 9.90
CA THR A 147 6.59 6.77 10.74
C THR A 147 5.87 5.67 9.92
N PRO A 148 6.47 5.10 8.86
CA PRO A 148 5.82 4.00 8.14
C PRO A 148 5.89 2.70 8.94
N THR A 149 5.04 1.73 8.62
CA THR A 149 5.24 0.33 9.01
C THR A 149 6.43 -0.30 8.26
N LEU A 150 6.48 -0.13 6.93
CA LEU A 150 7.50 -0.73 6.08
C LEU A 150 8.70 0.21 5.90
N GLU A 151 9.92 -0.28 6.10
CA GLU A 151 11.12 0.56 5.96
C GLU A 151 11.33 1.05 4.52
N VAL A 152 11.01 0.20 3.54
CA VAL A 152 11.08 0.56 2.10
C VAL A 152 10.15 1.72 1.71
N CYS A 153 9.18 2.06 2.56
CA CYS A 153 8.22 3.14 2.35
C CYS A 153 8.67 4.50 2.89
N ARG A 154 9.72 4.55 3.72
CA ARG A 154 10.09 5.74 4.51
C ARG A 154 10.35 7.00 3.68
N GLU A 155 11.00 6.84 2.53
CA GLU A 155 11.35 7.94 1.63
C GLU A 155 10.40 8.08 0.43
N LEU A 156 9.32 7.30 0.40
CA LEU A 156 8.32 7.36 -0.68
C LEU A 156 7.23 8.37 -0.32
N SER A 157 6.59 8.98 -1.32
CA SER A 157 5.37 9.76 -1.10
C SER A 157 4.27 8.87 -0.53
N ALA A 158 3.38 9.44 0.27
CA ALA A 158 2.28 8.69 0.90
C ALA A 158 1.43 7.92 -0.13
N ALA A 159 1.28 8.46 -1.35
CA ALA A 159 0.59 7.79 -2.44
C ALA A 159 1.32 6.53 -2.92
N THR A 160 2.64 6.55 -3.07
CA THR A 160 3.40 5.35 -3.43
C THR A 160 3.44 4.35 -2.29
N GLN A 161 3.58 4.80 -1.03
CA GLN A 161 3.48 3.93 0.14
C GLN A 161 2.15 3.17 0.15
N THR A 162 1.05 3.87 -0.09
CA THR A 162 -0.30 3.29 -0.18
C THR A 162 -0.35 2.16 -1.21
N GLN A 163 0.16 2.41 -2.43
CA GLN A 163 0.18 1.39 -3.49
C GLN A 163 1.07 0.19 -3.14
N VAL A 164 2.22 0.41 -2.50
CA VAL A 164 3.11 -0.67 -2.04
C VAL A 164 2.37 -1.55 -1.04
N VAL A 165 1.71 -0.97 -0.03
CA VAL A 165 1.01 -1.76 0.99
C VAL A 165 -0.21 -2.46 0.40
N TRP A 166 -1.04 -1.80 -0.40
CA TRP A 166 -2.17 -2.46 -1.09
C TRP A 166 -1.73 -3.58 -2.03
N ALA A 167 -0.58 -3.43 -2.69
CA ALA A 167 -0.05 -4.46 -3.57
C ALA A 167 0.28 -5.77 -2.84
N THR A 168 0.48 -5.73 -1.52
CA THR A 168 0.64 -6.94 -0.70
C THR A 168 -0.65 -7.74 -0.56
N SER A 169 -1.82 -7.08 -0.64
CA SER A 169 -3.14 -7.68 -0.39
C SER A 169 -3.32 -8.29 1.01
N LEU A 170 -2.54 -7.80 2.00
CA LEU A 170 -2.54 -8.27 3.39
C LEU A 170 -3.07 -7.23 4.39
N VAL A 171 -3.53 -6.07 3.90
CA VAL A 171 -4.00 -4.94 4.70
C VAL A 171 -5.34 -4.45 4.18
N ASP A 172 -6.30 -4.30 5.09
CA ASP A 172 -7.60 -3.69 4.81
C ASP A 172 -7.53 -2.16 4.98
N ASP A 173 -7.00 -1.69 6.10
CA ASP A 173 -7.00 -0.27 6.48
C ASP A 173 -5.59 0.33 6.52
N LEU A 174 -5.46 1.56 6.02
CA LEU A 174 -4.23 2.34 6.06
C LEU A 174 -4.45 3.65 6.83
N ILE A 175 -3.58 3.89 7.80
CA ILE A 175 -3.65 5.06 8.68
C ILE A 175 -2.36 5.87 8.56
N PHE A 176 -2.46 7.20 8.53
CA PHE A 176 -1.29 8.06 8.72
C PHE A 176 -0.85 8.01 10.19
N ALA A 177 0.36 7.51 10.47
CA ALA A 177 0.89 7.45 11.84
C ALA A 177 1.32 8.81 12.39
N ASN A 178 1.70 9.74 11.51
CA ASN A 178 2.01 11.12 11.84
C ASN A 178 0.89 12.07 11.37
N ALA A 179 0.71 13.17 12.08
CA ALA A 179 -0.36 14.12 11.79
C ALA A 179 0.11 15.58 11.93
N PRO A 180 -0.43 16.51 11.12
CA PRO A 180 -1.44 16.28 10.08
C PRO A 180 -0.83 15.85 8.74
N ALA A 181 -1.49 14.94 8.03
CA ALA A 181 -1.23 14.73 6.60
C ALA A 181 -1.64 15.97 5.78
N ALA A 182 -0.94 16.25 4.68
CA ALA A 182 -1.33 17.31 3.77
C ALA A 182 -2.60 16.94 3.00
N ILE A 183 -3.48 17.92 2.77
CA ILE A 183 -4.70 17.73 1.99
C ILE A 183 -4.39 17.23 0.57
N SER A 184 -3.26 17.63 -0.01
CA SER A 184 -2.80 17.14 -1.32
C SER A 184 -2.49 15.65 -1.32
N GLU A 185 -1.89 15.11 -0.26
CA GLU A 185 -1.62 13.68 -0.11
C GLU A 185 -2.93 12.90 -0.03
N ILE A 186 -3.86 13.34 0.82
CA ILE A 186 -5.19 12.71 0.96
C ILE A 186 -5.93 12.71 -0.38
N LYS A 187 -5.90 13.83 -1.11
CA LYS A 187 -6.50 13.92 -2.46
C LYS A 187 -5.84 12.99 -3.46
N LYS A 188 -4.50 12.87 -3.46
CA LYS A 188 -3.78 11.96 -4.37
C LYS A 188 -4.16 10.50 -4.07
N ILE A 189 -4.16 10.11 -2.81
CA ILE A 189 -4.55 8.76 -2.36
C ILE A 189 -6.01 8.46 -2.72
N SER A 190 -6.94 9.39 -2.50
CA SER A 190 -8.38 9.20 -2.78
C SER A 190 -8.72 8.90 -4.25
N LYS A 191 -7.80 9.19 -5.18
CA LYS A 191 -7.97 8.94 -6.62
C LYS A 191 -7.33 7.63 -7.07
N LEU A 192 -6.58 6.96 -6.20
CA LEU A 192 -5.97 5.68 -6.51
C LEU A 192 -7.05 4.59 -6.53
N ASP A 193 -6.81 3.58 -7.37
CA ASP A 193 -7.60 2.35 -7.38
C ASP A 193 -6.80 1.29 -6.60
N PRO A 194 -7.34 0.71 -5.51
CA PRO A 194 -6.61 -0.28 -4.71
C PRO A 194 -6.29 -1.58 -5.47
N TYR A 195 -6.93 -1.82 -6.62
CA TYR A 195 -6.74 -3.02 -7.43
C TYR A 195 -5.88 -2.80 -8.68
N ILE A 196 -5.53 -1.54 -9.01
CA ILE A 196 -4.73 -1.19 -10.19
C ILE A 196 -3.52 -0.36 -9.77
N ILE A 197 -2.32 -0.89 -10.02
CA ILE A 197 -1.09 -0.13 -9.79
C ILE A 197 -1.02 1.03 -10.80
N GLN A 198 -0.87 2.25 -10.31
CA GLN A 198 -0.64 3.46 -11.09
C GLN A 198 0.85 3.83 -11.04
N LEU A 199 1.49 3.80 -12.20
CA LEU A 199 2.88 4.21 -12.37
C LEU A 199 2.95 5.66 -12.87
N ASP A 200 3.54 6.54 -12.08
CA ASP A 200 3.90 7.88 -12.51
C ASP A 200 5.06 7.78 -13.53
N ILE A 201 4.90 8.40 -14.69
CA ILE A 201 5.86 8.34 -15.82
C ILE A 201 6.17 9.72 -16.39
N GLU A 202 7.38 9.86 -16.91
CA GLU A 202 7.80 10.98 -17.75
C GLU A 202 7.90 10.52 -19.21
N THR A 203 7.11 11.11 -20.11
CA THR A 203 7.16 10.78 -21.54
C THR A 203 8.37 11.42 -22.22
N VAL A 204 8.93 10.76 -23.25
CA VAL A 204 9.86 11.46 -24.14
C VAL A 204 9.12 12.55 -24.93
N LYS A 205 9.84 13.60 -25.38
CA LYS A 205 9.22 14.80 -25.97
C LYS A 205 8.28 14.55 -27.16
N GLU A 206 8.51 13.50 -27.94
CA GLU A 206 7.82 13.27 -29.21
C GLU A 206 7.28 11.84 -29.33
N ILE A 207 6.32 11.49 -28.48
CA ILE A 207 5.52 10.27 -28.66
C ILE A 207 4.39 10.52 -29.68
N SER A 208 4.13 9.54 -30.52
CA SER A 208 3.07 9.56 -31.54
C SER A 208 1.69 9.42 -30.88
N GLU A 209 0.64 9.78 -31.61
CA GLU A 209 -0.75 9.67 -31.12
C GLU A 209 -1.12 8.22 -30.77
N VAL A 210 -0.70 7.23 -31.57
CA VAL A 210 -0.93 5.82 -31.22
C VAL A 210 -0.23 5.42 -29.93
N GLU A 211 0.96 5.95 -29.64
CA GLU A 211 1.66 5.63 -28.39
C GLU A 211 0.99 6.31 -27.19
N LYS A 212 0.49 7.55 -27.34
CA LYS A 212 -0.33 8.21 -26.32
C LYS A 212 -1.59 7.40 -26.01
N GLU A 213 -2.29 6.96 -27.06
CA GLU A 213 -3.48 6.11 -26.95
C GLU A 213 -3.15 4.80 -26.23
N ILE A 214 -2.04 4.14 -26.59
CA ILE A 214 -1.60 2.90 -25.94
C ILE A 214 -1.36 3.12 -24.44
N ILE A 215 -0.64 4.17 -24.06
CA ILE A 215 -0.22 4.42 -22.68
C ILE A 215 -1.39 4.86 -21.78
N PHE A 216 -2.21 5.81 -22.25
CA PHE A 216 -3.16 6.52 -21.36
C PHE A 216 -4.61 6.04 -21.48
N ASN A 217 -5.00 5.40 -22.60
CA ASN A 217 -6.37 4.96 -22.84
C ASN A 217 -6.55 3.44 -22.74
N ASN A 218 -5.71 2.78 -21.92
CA ASN A 218 -5.80 1.35 -21.63
C ASN A 218 -5.52 1.06 -20.16
N VAL A 219 -6.24 0.08 -19.62
CA VAL A 219 -5.81 -0.62 -18.41
C VAL A 219 -4.94 -1.78 -18.86
N HIS A 220 -3.65 -1.72 -18.53
CA HIS A 220 -2.68 -2.74 -18.87
C HIS A 220 -2.74 -3.89 -17.86
N PHE A 221 -2.16 -5.03 -18.25
CA PHE A 221 -1.82 -6.11 -17.34
C PHE A 221 -0.52 -6.76 -17.80
N ASN A 222 0.23 -7.33 -16.86
CA ASN A 222 1.40 -8.15 -17.21
C ASN A 222 0.93 -9.51 -17.72
N ARG A 223 1.33 -9.91 -18.93
CA ARG A 223 0.99 -11.23 -19.48
C ARG A 223 1.51 -12.36 -18.57
N SER A 224 0.77 -13.46 -18.48
CA SER A 224 1.01 -14.53 -17.50
C SER A 224 2.33 -15.28 -17.69
N ASP A 225 2.83 -15.43 -18.91
CA ASP A 225 4.15 -15.98 -19.25
C ASP A 225 5.24 -14.92 -19.02
N THR A 226 5.47 -14.61 -17.75
CA THR A 226 6.43 -13.58 -17.30
C THR A 226 7.89 -14.00 -17.52
N ASN A 227 8.76 -13.01 -17.66
CA ASN A 227 10.22 -13.20 -17.62
C ASN A 227 10.87 -12.11 -16.75
N GLU A 228 12.19 -12.18 -16.56
CA GLU A 228 12.92 -11.20 -15.73
C GLU A 228 13.23 -9.87 -16.43
N PHE A 229 13.04 -9.77 -17.75
CA PHE A 229 13.46 -8.61 -18.55
C PHE A 229 12.34 -7.59 -18.78
N PHE A 230 11.10 -8.06 -18.85
CA PHE A 230 9.96 -7.20 -19.16
C PHE A 230 8.69 -7.55 -18.40
N ILE A 231 7.97 -6.51 -18.02
CA ILE A 231 6.52 -6.52 -17.85
C ILE A 231 5.90 -6.27 -19.24
N ARG A 232 4.99 -7.15 -19.69
CA ARG A 232 4.47 -7.12 -21.06
C ARG A 232 2.96 -6.91 -21.10
N SER A 233 2.54 -5.78 -21.66
CA SER A 233 1.13 -5.53 -22.00
C SER A 233 0.88 -5.84 -23.47
N THR A 234 0.25 -6.98 -23.73
CA THR A 234 0.14 -7.54 -25.08
C THR A 234 -1.16 -7.21 -25.82
N GLN A 235 -2.23 -6.80 -25.14
CA GLN A 235 -3.49 -6.42 -25.79
C GLN A 235 -3.37 -5.22 -26.74
N PRO A 236 -2.57 -4.18 -26.45
CA PRO A 236 -2.38 -3.06 -27.37
C PRO A 236 -1.96 -3.48 -28.78
N ARG A 237 -1.15 -4.53 -28.94
CA ARG A 237 -0.71 -5.02 -30.27
C ARG A 237 -1.86 -5.51 -31.14
N VAL A 238 -2.94 -6.00 -30.52
CA VAL A 238 -4.16 -6.47 -31.21
C VAL A 238 -5.08 -5.28 -31.48
N LYS A 239 -5.35 -4.46 -30.46
CA LYS A 239 -6.24 -3.30 -30.54
C LYS A 239 -5.78 -2.27 -31.58
N TYR A 240 -4.47 -2.05 -31.67
CA TYR A 240 -3.87 -1.03 -32.53
C TYR A 240 -3.12 -1.65 -33.74
N ILE A 241 -3.44 -2.87 -34.15
CA ILE A 241 -2.71 -3.59 -35.21
C ILE A 241 -2.70 -2.83 -36.55
N ASN A 242 -3.77 -2.10 -36.87
CA ASN A 242 -3.92 -1.36 -38.12
C ASN A 242 -3.29 0.04 -38.09
N LEU A 243 -2.78 0.48 -36.94
CA LEU A 243 -2.11 1.78 -36.83
C LEU A 243 -0.60 1.64 -37.07
N GLU A 244 -0.03 2.64 -37.73
CA GLU A 244 1.41 2.77 -37.88
C GLU A 244 2.04 3.32 -36.60
N ASN A 245 3.19 2.76 -36.24
CA ASN A 245 4.07 3.30 -35.23
C ASN A 245 5.49 3.35 -35.80
N LYS A 246 5.89 4.52 -36.31
CA LYS A 246 7.16 4.70 -37.02
C LYS A 246 8.33 4.60 -36.03
N ALA A 247 9.44 4.03 -36.49
CA ALA A 247 10.63 3.90 -35.66
C ALA A 247 11.22 5.27 -35.31
N ARG A 248 11.48 5.51 -34.03
CA ARG A 248 12.29 6.64 -33.54
C ARG A 248 13.63 6.13 -33.06
N VAL A 249 14.63 6.20 -33.94
CA VAL A 249 15.98 5.70 -33.65
C VAL A 249 16.67 6.64 -32.66
N LEU A 250 17.05 6.13 -31.50
CA LEU A 250 17.88 6.83 -30.53
C LEU A 250 19.36 6.57 -30.85
N LYS A 251 19.98 7.47 -31.62
CA LYS A 251 21.35 7.29 -32.16
C LYS A 251 22.45 7.13 -31.10
N SER A 252 22.20 7.45 -29.84
CA SER A 252 23.18 7.49 -28.75
C SER A 252 22.85 6.58 -27.56
N LYS A 253 21.92 5.63 -27.71
CA LYS A 253 21.50 4.73 -26.62
C LYS A 253 21.95 3.31 -26.87
N ASP A 254 22.86 2.81 -26.03
CA ASP A 254 23.40 1.44 -26.12
C ASP A 254 22.51 0.42 -25.40
N PHE A 255 21.78 0.85 -24.36
CA PHE A 255 20.97 -0.01 -23.52
C PHE A 255 19.63 0.64 -23.17
N PHE A 256 18.59 -0.17 -22.99
CA PHE A 256 17.41 0.23 -22.21
C PHE A 256 17.62 -0.12 -20.74
N GLU A 257 17.25 0.81 -19.87
CA GLU A 257 17.44 0.74 -18.43
C GLU A 257 16.14 0.35 -17.72
N ILE A 258 16.24 -0.08 -16.46
CA ILE A 258 15.07 -0.43 -15.64
C ILE A 258 14.10 0.76 -15.57
N GLY A 259 12.82 0.49 -15.80
CA GLY A 259 11.75 1.49 -15.83
C GLY A 259 11.57 2.19 -17.18
N ASP A 260 12.41 1.93 -18.19
CA ASP A 260 12.13 2.38 -19.56
C ASP A 260 10.83 1.72 -20.05
N VAL A 261 9.90 2.53 -20.54
CA VAL A 261 8.65 2.09 -21.18
C VAL A 261 8.85 2.11 -22.68
N LEU A 262 8.66 0.95 -23.30
CA LEU A 262 8.92 0.70 -24.71
C LEU A 262 7.63 0.29 -25.43
N ILE A 263 7.52 0.67 -26.70
CA ILE A 263 6.46 0.17 -27.59
C ILE A 263 7.10 -0.37 -28.88
N GLY A 264 6.71 -1.57 -29.31
CA GLY A 264 7.16 -2.14 -30.58
C GLY A 264 6.73 -1.26 -31.77
N ASN A 265 7.67 -0.87 -32.62
CA ASN A 265 7.38 -0.06 -33.82
C ASN A 265 7.07 -0.94 -35.04
N ASN A 266 6.92 -0.33 -36.22
CA ASN A 266 6.57 -1.02 -37.46
C ASN A 266 7.52 -2.18 -37.82
N ALA A 267 8.79 -2.13 -37.40
CA ALA A 267 9.76 -3.19 -37.65
C ALA A 267 9.68 -4.36 -36.64
N ALA A 268 8.80 -4.28 -35.64
CA ALA A 268 8.64 -5.31 -34.61
C ALA A 268 7.75 -6.50 -35.02
N GLY A 269 7.26 -6.54 -36.26
CA GLY A 269 6.44 -7.64 -36.78
C GLY A 269 5.20 -7.89 -35.91
N LEU A 270 5.02 -9.12 -35.41
CA LEU A 270 3.90 -9.52 -34.54
C LEU A 270 3.87 -8.79 -33.18
N TYR A 271 4.95 -8.09 -32.82
CA TYR A 271 5.08 -7.30 -31.60
C TYR A 271 4.87 -5.80 -31.82
N LYS A 272 4.49 -5.37 -33.04
CA LYS A 272 4.12 -3.97 -33.31
C LYS A 272 3.01 -3.54 -32.35
N ASN A 273 3.19 -2.39 -31.71
CA ASN A 273 2.29 -1.81 -30.70
C ASN A 273 2.18 -2.60 -29.38
N GLU A 274 3.01 -3.61 -29.13
CA GLU A 274 3.13 -4.20 -27.78
C GLU A 274 3.85 -3.23 -26.84
N LEU A 275 3.25 -2.95 -25.67
CA LEU A 275 3.87 -2.14 -24.63
C LEU A 275 4.65 -3.03 -23.66
N GLN A 276 5.87 -2.60 -23.32
CA GLN A 276 6.78 -3.31 -22.44
C GLN A 276 7.40 -2.33 -21.44
N ILE A 277 7.56 -2.73 -20.18
CA ILE A 277 8.36 -2.00 -19.19
C ILE A 277 9.60 -2.84 -18.90
N VAL A 278 10.78 -2.25 -19.01
CA VAL A 278 12.05 -2.91 -18.77
C VAL A 278 12.25 -3.14 -17.27
N THR A 279 12.50 -4.37 -16.85
CA THR A 279 12.79 -4.74 -15.44
C THR A 279 14.24 -5.16 -15.21
N LYS A 280 14.98 -5.42 -16.28
CA LYS A 280 16.43 -5.72 -16.27
C LYS A 280 17.08 -5.03 -17.46
N LYS A 281 18.26 -4.45 -17.26
CA LYS A 281 19.01 -3.75 -18.32
C LYS A 281 19.20 -4.66 -19.54
N ILE A 282 18.91 -4.14 -20.73
CA ILE A 282 19.02 -4.88 -22.00
C ILE A 282 19.68 -4.05 -23.08
N PRO A 283 20.30 -4.67 -24.10
CA PRO A 283 20.79 -3.96 -25.27
C PRO A 283 19.67 -3.19 -25.98
N TYR A 284 20.02 -2.04 -26.55
CA TYR A 284 19.12 -1.27 -27.40
C TYR A 284 18.65 -2.09 -28.60
N ASP A 285 17.35 -1.97 -28.94
CA ASP A 285 16.73 -2.59 -30.11
C ASP A 285 15.96 -1.54 -30.90
N LYS A 286 16.40 -1.26 -32.13
CA LYS A 286 15.77 -0.30 -33.05
C LYS A 286 14.32 -0.64 -33.41
N LYS A 287 13.86 -1.86 -33.13
CA LYS A 287 12.45 -2.29 -33.33
C LYS A 287 11.53 -1.80 -32.21
N LYS A 288 12.07 -1.17 -31.16
CA LYS A 288 11.30 -0.65 -30.03
C LYS A 288 11.53 0.85 -29.87
N ASN A 289 10.44 1.59 -29.77
CA ASN A 289 10.47 3.00 -29.43
C ASN A 289 10.48 3.14 -27.91
N LEU A 290 11.42 3.92 -27.37
CA LEU A 290 11.30 4.45 -26.01
C LEU A 290 10.21 5.52 -26.01
N VAL A 291 9.23 5.39 -25.13
CA VAL A 291 8.07 6.29 -25.06
C VAL A 291 7.98 7.03 -23.73
N ALA A 292 8.42 6.40 -22.64
CA ALA A 292 8.43 7.04 -21.33
C ALA A 292 9.45 6.37 -20.39
N LYS A 293 9.61 6.94 -19.21
CA LYS A 293 10.32 6.35 -18.08
C LYS A 293 9.45 6.37 -16.85
N VAL A 294 9.40 5.26 -16.13
CA VAL A 294 8.80 5.20 -14.79
C VAL A 294 9.61 6.08 -13.84
N SER A 295 8.91 6.86 -13.02
CA SER A 295 9.54 7.70 -12.01
C SER A 295 10.43 6.86 -11.09
N LYS A 296 11.53 7.45 -10.61
CA LYS A 296 12.48 6.74 -9.73
C LYS A 296 11.79 6.14 -8.50
N GLU A 297 10.82 6.87 -7.96
CA GLU A 297 10.03 6.47 -6.79
C GLU A 297 9.14 5.25 -7.08
N ASN A 298 8.52 5.17 -8.27
CA ASN A 298 7.64 4.06 -8.64
C ASN A 298 8.38 2.82 -9.18
N LEU A 299 9.70 2.84 -9.31
CA LEU A 299 10.46 1.64 -9.68
C LEU A 299 10.19 0.47 -8.71
N ILE A 300 9.96 0.75 -7.42
CA ILE A 300 9.60 -0.27 -6.43
C ILE A 300 8.28 -0.99 -6.77
N LEU A 301 7.33 -0.31 -7.43
CA LEU A 301 6.03 -0.87 -7.79
C LEU A 301 6.15 -1.93 -8.89
N LEU A 302 7.23 -1.92 -9.68
CA LEU A 302 7.46 -2.92 -10.73
C LEU A 302 7.58 -4.34 -10.15
N ASN A 303 8.08 -4.48 -8.92
CA ASN A 303 8.18 -5.76 -8.22
C ASN A 303 6.82 -6.40 -7.92
N TYR A 304 5.74 -5.61 -7.96
CA TYR A 304 4.39 -6.08 -7.69
C TYR A 304 3.58 -6.34 -8.96
N LEU A 305 4.15 -6.10 -10.14
CA LEU A 305 3.51 -6.36 -11.43
C LEU A 305 3.73 -7.80 -11.88
N TYR A 306 3.36 -8.76 -11.04
CA TYR A 306 3.38 -10.19 -11.36
C TYR A 306 2.33 -10.56 -12.42
N ALA A 307 2.31 -11.82 -12.85
CA ALA A 307 1.39 -12.36 -13.84
C ALA A 307 -0.07 -11.89 -13.63
N ASN A 308 -0.67 -11.34 -14.68
CA ASN A 308 -2.03 -10.80 -14.74
C ASN A 308 -2.31 -9.56 -13.86
N LYS A 309 -1.32 -9.03 -13.13
CA LYS A 309 -1.53 -7.81 -12.33
C LYS A 309 -1.83 -6.63 -13.25
N LYS A 310 -2.88 -5.89 -12.93
CA LYS A 310 -3.33 -4.71 -13.68
C LYS A 310 -2.53 -3.47 -13.29
N PHE A 311 -2.27 -2.63 -14.28
CA PHE A 311 -1.63 -1.34 -14.07
C PHE A 311 -2.09 -0.29 -15.08
N LYS A 312 -1.86 0.97 -14.75
CA LYS A 312 -2.07 2.13 -15.61
C LYS A 312 -0.95 3.15 -15.40
N PHE A 313 -0.89 4.14 -16.28
CA PHE A 313 0.10 5.20 -16.23
C PHE A 313 -0.52 6.55 -15.86
N GLN A 314 0.25 7.37 -15.17
CA GLN A 314 -0.07 8.77 -14.89
C GLN A 314 1.09 9.63 -15.34
N LEU A 315 0.81 10.69 -16.10
CA LEU A 315 1.83 11.66 -16.48
C LEU A 315 2.15 12.59 -15.30
N ILE A 316 3.44 12.86 -15.09
CA ILE A 316 3.96 13.85 -14.13
C ILE A 316 4.72 14.98 -14.83
#